data_AF-A0A9W9KUP7-F1
#
_entry.id   AF-A0A9W9KUP7-F1
#
_cell.length_a   1.000
_cell.length_b   1.000
_cell.length_c   1.000
_cell.angle_alpha   90.00
_cell.angle_beta   90.00
_cell.angle_gamma   90.00
#
_symmetry.space_group_name_H-M   'P 1'
#
loop_
_entity.id
_entity.type
_entity.pdbx_description
1 polymer ?
#
loop_
_entity_poly.entity_id
_entity_poly.type
_entity_poly.pdbx_seq_one_letter_code
_entity_poly.pdbx_strand_id
1 'polypeptide(L)'
;MVATKIGWSPSFRKLSITRVIVLLAKDSPNGLRRNQPPQVKLCGTDPTQFALDMRWYAEWLSQQREKIPSYLLYLRVGQYKLQEKQQSLRVLFEAIDDYTCGIEGASIDEITVHLRDTGVFDSAEDQEHHQTLLVFAALGWASMLYQADFDLHLADELIINCDSDQPHSGIVFDTFKVPIELSDRPLSVLLKAFGQLLPAPSSNSPYFASKTSSMVSVWQPLHPDETNAYLLHVLLRVHIRWVDVLALHLDYDKSTRTLTLFRYPSFCAAMLRGRGSIYAFSSIENASADPRAKEEDIEQFLREPPN
;
A
#
# COMPACT_ATOMS: atom_id res chain seq x y z
N MET A 1 32.11 30.95 -17.30
CA MET A 1 31.66 29.60 -16.91
C MET A 1 31.22 29.70 -15.46
N VAL A 2 29.92 29.87 -15.25
CA VAL A 2 29.32 30.31 -13.97
C VAL A 2 29.05 29.08 -13.12
N ALA A 3 29.74 28.97 -11.98
CA ALA A 3 29.50 27.96 -10.97
C ALA A 3 28.50 28.52 -9.94
N THR A 4 27.27 28.03 -9.95
CA THR A 4 26.25 28.43 -8.99
C THR A 4 26.34 27.53 -7.76
N LYS A 5 26.77 28.14 -6.66
CA LYS A 5 26.87 27.56 -5.32
C LYS A 5 25.48 27.51 -4.70
N ILE A 6 24.85 26.33 -4.65
CA ILE A 6 23.58 26.15 -3.94
C ILE A 6 23.88 26.04 -2.45
N GLY A 7 23.54 27.08 -1.71
CA GLY A 7 23.68 27.15 -0.26
C GLY A 7 22.70 26.21 0.44
N TRP A 8 23.22 25.35 1.30
CA TRP A 8 22.41 24.54 2.22
C TRP A 8 22.04 25.40 3.42
N SER A 9 20.74 25.58 3.68
CA SER A 9 20.23 26.27 4.88
C SER A 9 20.49 25.41 6.12
N PRO A 10 21.17 25.94 7.17
CA PRO A 10 21.40 25.24 8.41
C PRO A 10 20.20 25.43 9.36
N SER A 11 19.09 24.76 9.08
CA SER A 11 17.90 24.78 9.95
C SER A 11 17.22 23.41 10.14
N PHE A 12 17.97 22.32 9.93
CA PHE A 12 17.59 20.96 10.37
C PHE A 12 18.53 20.49 11.48
N ARG A 13 18.42 21.10 12.67
CA ARG A 13 18.95 20.49 13.90
C ARG A 13 17.82 20.41 14.91
N LYS A 14 17.50 19.16 15.29
CA LYS A 14 16.45 18.71 16.23
C LYS A 14 15.04 18.62 15.64
N LEU A 15 14.84 17.71 14.69
CA LEU A 15 13.59 16.95 14.64
C LEU A 15 13.83 15.69 15.45
N SER A 16 13.30 15.68 16.67
CA SER A 16 13.18 14.49 17.50
C SER A 16 12.43 13.46 16.68
N ILE A 17 13.09 12.33 16.39
CA ILE A 17 12.50 11.17 15.74
C ILE A 17 11.39 10.68 16.68
N THR A 18 10.16 11.15 16.44
CA THR A 18 8.98 10.66 17.13
C THR A 18 8.76 9.24 16.65
N ARG A 19 9.05 8.31 17.57
CA ARG A 19 9.02 6.87 17.41
C ARG A 19 7.66 6.42 16.85
N VAL A 20 7.65 5.95 15.61
CA VAL A 20 6.73 4.89 15.18
C VAL A 20 7.62 3.70 14.87
N ILE A 21 7.94 2.96 15.94
CA ILE A 21 8.68 1.69 15.86
C ILE A 21 7.61 0.63 15.62
N VAL A 22 7.64 0.00 14.45
CA VAL A 22 6.86 -1.22 14.19
C VAL A 22 7.53 -2.34 14.99
N LEU A 23 7.02 -2.56 16.20
CA LEU A 23 7.51 -3.59 17.12
C LEU A 23 6.93 -4.95 16.69
N LEU A 24 7.78 -5.84 16.20
CA LEU A 24 7.51 -7.27 16.27
C LEU A 24 7.88 -7.73 17.70
N ALA A 25 6.88 -7.95 18.53
CA ALA A 25 7.06 -8.29 19.93
C ALA A 25 7.70 -9.68 20.10
N LYS A 26 8.70 -9.75 20.98
CA LYS A 26 9.35 -10.96 21.47
C LYS A 26 8.62 -11.42 22.74
N ASP A 27 7.92 -12.53 22.69
CA ASP A 27 7.59 -13.28 23.91
C ASP A 27 8.81 -14.12 24.29
N SER A 28 9.35 -13.85 25.48
CA SER A 28 10.43 -14.61 26.11
C SER A 28 9.86 -15.60 27.14
N PRO A 29 10.68 -16.48 27.71
CA PRO A 29 10.72 -17.89 27.40
C PRO A 29 10.03 -18.66 28.52
N ASN A 30 8.76 -19.04 28.37
CA ASN A 30 8.20 -20.19 29.07
C ASN A 30 6.80 -20.52 28.56
N GLY A 31 6.64 -21.74 28.06
CA GLY A 31 5.36 -22.43 28.05
C GLY A 31 4.56 -22.33 26.76
N LEU A 32 4.47 -23.47 26.07
CA LEU A 32 3.49 -23.86 25.07
C LEU A 32 2.22 -22.97 25.03
N ARG A 33 2.09 -22.11 24.02
CA ARG A 33 0.77 -21.73 23.46
C ARG A 33 0.84 -21.50 21.95
N ARG A 34 -0.28 -21.85 21.32
CA ARG A 34 -0.53 -22.15 19.90
C ARG A 34 -0.50 -20.93 18.99
N ASN A 35 -0.01 -21.14 17.77
CA ASN A 35 -0.44 -20.57 16.47
C ASN A 35 -1.32 -19.31 16.51
N GLN A 36 -0.77 -18.16 16.90
CA GLN A 36 -1.36 -16.87 16.59
C GLN A 36 -0.37 -16.09 15.70
N PRO A 37 -0.86 -15.40 14.65
CA PRO A 37 -0.01 -14.49 13.89
C PRO A 37 0.53 -13.40 14.82
N PRO A 38 1.76 -12.88 14.57
CA PRO A 38 2.36 -11.86 15.41
C PRO A 38 1.47 -10.61 15.46
N GLN A 39 0.94 -10.28 16.63
CA GLN A 39 0.16 -9.05 16.83
C GLN A 39 1.09 -7.88 17.11
N VAL A 40 1.01 -6.84 16.28
CA VAL A 40 1.75 -5.58 16.47
C VAL A 40 1.07 -4.80 17.58
N LYS A 41 1.64 -4.86 18.79
CA LYS A 41 1.18 -4.06 19.94
C LYS A 41 1.96 -2.76 20.00
N LEU A 42 1.28 -1.63 19.79
CA LEU A 42 1.86 -0.30 19.99
C LEU A 42 2.27 -0.16 21.47
N CYS A 43 3.56 -0.23 21.76
CA CYS A 43 4.10 -0.14 23.12
C CYS A 43 4.60 1.28 23.37
N GLY A 44 3.82 2.07 24.12
CA GLY A 44 4.26 3.35 24.66
C GLY A 44 3.13 4.37 24.77
N THR A 45 2.82 4.75 26.02
CA THR A 45 1.92 5.85 26.43
C THR A 45 0.45 5.71 25.99
N ASP A 46 -0.45 6.22 26.81
CA ASP A 46 -1.90 6.15 26.62
C ASP A 46 -2.29 6.48 25.16
N PRO A 47 -2.84 5.52 24.38
CA PRO A 47 -3.13 5.72 22.96
C PRO A 47 -4.17 6.82 22.70
N THR A 48 -4.79 7.34 23.76
CA THR A 48 -5.72 8.47 23.73
C THR A 48 -5.04 9.84 23.62
N GLN A 49 -3.72 9.98 23.81
CA GLN A 49 -3.10 11.32 23.96
C GLN A 49 -2.46 11.97 22.73
N PHE A 50 -2.17 11.22 21.67
CA PHE A 50 -1.63 11.83 20.44
C PHE A 50 -2.61 11.64 19.28
N ALA A 51 -3.29 12.73 18.90
CA ALA A 51 -3.99 12.81 17.62
C ALA A 51 -2.97 12.60 16.50
N LEU A 52 -3.20 11.60 15.64
CA LEU A 52 -2.35 11.39 14.46
C LEU A 52 -2.64 12.53 13.48
N ASP A 53 -1.59 13.25 13.08
CA ASP A 53 -1.74 14.28 12.07
C ASP A 53 -1.87 13.63 10.68
N MET A 54 -3.10 13.62 10.15
CA MET A 54 -3.45 13.11 8.82
C MET A 54 -3.72 14.23 7.81
N ARG A 55 -3.41 15.50 8.14
CA ARG A 55 -3.65 16.63 7.22
C ARG A 55 -2.89 16.50 5.89
N TRP A 56 -1.73 15.84 5.91
CA TRP A 56 -0.95 15.56 4.70
C TRP A 56 -1.72 14.66 3.72
N TYR A 57 -2.61 13.78 4.21
CA TYR A 57 -3.33 12.84 3.35
C TYR A 57 -4.37 13.56 2.49
N ALA A 58 -5.06 14.55 3.07
CA ALA A 58 -5.98 15.40 2.32
C ALA A 58 -5.27 16.21 1.22
N GLU A 59 -4.07 16.72 1.50
CA GLU A 59 -3.23 17.42 0.52
C GLU A 59 -2.74 16.47 -0.57
N TRP A 60 -2.26 15.28 -0.17
CA TRP A 60 -1.82 14.24 -1.10
C TRP A 60 -2.95 13.77 -2.02
N LEU A 61 -4.17 13.59 -1.50
CA LEU A 61 -5.37 13.28 -2.28
C LEU A 61 -5.73 14.41 -3.25
N SER A 62 -5.55 15.67 -2.85
CA SER A 62 -5.74 16.80 -3.76
C SER A 62 -4.79 16.72 -4.95
N GLN A 63 -3.53 16.36 -4.70
CA GLN A 63 -2.54 16.14 -5.76
C GLN A 63 -2.90 14.95 -6.66
N GLN A 64 -3.50 13.89 -6.13
CA GLN A 64 -3.99 12.77 -6.95
C GLN A 64 -5.14 13.21 -7.86
N ARG A 65 -6.05 14.03 -7.32
CA ARG A 65 -7.18 14.57 -8.06
C ARG A 65 -6.76 15.46 -9.23
N GLU A 66 -5.66 16.19 -9.10
CA GLU A 66 -5.09 17.00 -10.19
C GLU A 66 -4.58 16.15 -11.37
N LYS A 67 -4.26 14.87 -11.13
CA LYS A 67 -3.85 13.92 -12.17
C LYS A 67 -5.01 13.24 -12.88
N ILE A 68 -6.24 13.40 -12.37
CA ILE A 68 -7.43 12.80 -12.96
C ILE A 68 -7.74 13.50 -14.28
N PRO A 69 -7.90 12.74 -15.39
CA PRO A 69 -8.30 13.32 -16.66
C PRO A 69 -9.64 14.05 -16.60
N SER A 70 -9.79 15.07 -17.44
CA SER A 70 -10.99 15.91 -17.47
C SER A 70 -12.30 15.13 -17.64
N TYR A 71 -12.31 14.01 -18.38
CA TYR A 71 -13.54 13.21 -18.56
C TYR A 71 -14.01 12.55 -17.26
N LEU A 72 -13.10 12.04 -16.42
CA LEU A 72 -13.43 11.50 -15.09
C LEU A 72 -13.85 12.61 -14.12
N LEU A 73 -13.30 13.81 -14.26
CA LEU A 73 -13.64 14.96 -13.42
C LEU A 73 -15.11 15.42 -13.56
N TYR A 74 -15.76 15.09 -14.69
CA TYR A 74 -17.18 15.36 -14.92
C TYR A 74 -18.13 14.30 -14.36
N LEU A 75 -17.61 13.15 -13.90
CA LEU A 75 -18.43 12.14 -13.24
C LEU A 75 -19.07 12.73 -11.99
N ARG A 76 -20.35 12.42 -11.82
CA ARG A 76 -21.09 12.76 -10.61
C ARG A 76 -20.84 11.71 -9.54
N VAL A 77 -20.48 12.17 -8.35
CA VAL A 77 -20.31 11.34 -7.16
C VAL A 77 -21.17 11.95 -6.05
N GLY A 78 -22.27 11.27 -5.74
CA GLY A 78 -23.35 11.77 -4.90
C GLY A 78 -24.05 12.98 -5.52
N GLN A 79 -24.01 14.13 -4.86
CA GLN A 79 -24.71 15.33 -5.31
C GLN A 79 -23.85 16.29 -6.16
N TYR A 80 -22.57 15.98 -6.35
CA TYR A 80 -21.60 16.90 -6.93
C TYR A 80 -20.76 16.21 -8.01
N LYS A 81 -20.25 16.98 -8.97
CA LYS A 81 -19.21 16.48 -9.87
C LYS A 81 -17.90 16.33 -9.13
N LEU A 82 -17.07 15.39 -9.57
CA LEU A 82 -15.79 15.11 -8.94
C LEU A 82 -14.87 16.35 -8.89
N GLN A 83 -14.97 17.28 -9.87
CA GLN A 83 -14.24 18.56 -9.88
C GLN A 83 -14.76 19.64 -8.93
N GLU A 84 -16.00 19.55 -8.45
CA GLU A 84 -16.62 20.64 -7.70
C GLU A 84 -16.24 20.63 -6.23
N LYS A 85 -16.18 19.45 -5.60
CA LYS A 85 -15.95 19.33 -4.17
C LYS A 85 -15.02 18.17 -3.83
N GLN A 86 -14.07 18.43 -2.92
CA GLN A 86 -13.21 17.37 -2.35
C GLN A 86 -14.02 16.35 -1.56
N GLN A 87 -15.19 16.75 -1.02
CA GLN A 87 -16.10 15.84 -0.32
C GLN A 87 -16.61 14.70 -1.22
N SER A 88 -16.61 14.86 -2.55
CA SER A 88 -17.01 13.81 -3.48
C SER A 88 -16.15 12.54 -3.32
N LEU A 89 -14.83 12.68 -3.18
CA LEU A 89 -13.94 11.54 -2.96
C LEU A 89 -14.19 10.86 -1.62
N ARG A 90 -14.51 11.65 -0.58
CA ARG A 90 -14.85 11.10 0.72
C ARG A 90 -16.14 10.28 0.68
N VAL A 91 -17.18 10.79 0.02
CA VAL A 91 -18.45 10.05 -0.19
C VAL A 91 -18.19 8.75 -0.95
N LEU A 92 -17.32 8.78 -1.96
CA LEU A 92 -16.92 7.58 -2.69
C LEU A 92 -16.22 6.56 -1.78
N PHE A 93 -15.24 7.00 -0.98
CA PHE A 93 -14.51 6.11 -0.08
C PHE A 93 -15.43 5.49 0.98
N GLU A 94 -16.30 6.28 1.60
CA GLU A 94 -17.27 5.81 2.58
C GLU A 94 -18.22 4.78 1.96
N ALA A 95 -18.72 5.03 0.73
CA ALA A 95 -19.62 4.09 0.07
C ALA A 95 -18.94 2.79 -0.41
N ILE A 96 -17.67 2.85 -0.81
CA ILE A 96 -16.87 1.66 -1.13
C ILE A 96 -16.65 0.84 0.16
N ASP A 97 -16.21 1.49 1.24
CA ASP A 97 -15.93 0.86 2.52
C ASP A 97 -17.19 0.18 3.11
N ASP A 98 -18.32 0.88 3.09
CA ASP A 98 -19.61 0.35 3.54
C ASP A 98 -20.00 -0.93 2.80
N TYR A 99 -19.72 -1.02 1.50
CA TYR A 99 -19.99 -2.20 0.69
C TYR A 99 -19.00 -3.34 0.97
N THR A 100 -17.69 -3.04 1.00
CA THR A 100 -16.64 -4.06 1.15
C THR A 100 -16.54 -4.60 2.58
N CYS A 101 -17.00 -3.87 3.60
CA CYS A 101 -16.93 -4.27 5.00
C CYS A 101 -17.72 -5.57 5.32
N GLY A 102 -18.67 -5.98 4.47
CA GLY A 102 -19.52 -7.16 4.69
C GLY A 102 -19.45 -8.23 3.61
N ILE A 103 -18.71 -8.01 2.53
CA ILE A 103 -18.76 -8.82 1.32
C ILE A 103 -17.40 -9.46 1.07
N GLU A 104 -17.38 -10.79 1.09
CA GLU A 104 -16.21 -11.59 0.75
C GLU A 104 -16.09 -11.68 -0.78
N GLY A 105 -14.87 -11.53 -1.30
CA GLY A 105 -14.60 -11.64 -2.74
C GLY A 105 -15.19 -10.55 -3.64
N ALA A 106 -15.53 -9.37 -3.11
CA ALA A 106 -16.09 -8.27 -3.91
C ALA A 106 -15.21 -7.94 -5.14
N SER A 107 -15.84 -7.67 -6.28
CA SER A 107 -15.18 -7.20 -7.52
C SER A 107 -15.34 -5.69 -7.74
N ILE A 108 -14.59 -5.11 -8.68
CA ILE A 108 -14.75 -3.68 -9.01
C ILE A 108 -16.09 -3.43 -9.69
N ASP A 109 -16.52 -4.35 -10.55
CA ASP A 109 -17.81 -4.24 -11.24
C ASP A 109 -18.98 -4.31 -10.25
N GLU A 110 -18.91 -5.21 -9.26
CA GLU A 110 -19.90 -5.32 -8.20
C GLU A 110 -19.98 -4.05 -7.34
N ILE A 111 -18.83 -3.48 -6.98
CA ILE A 111 -18.77 -2.18 -6.29
C ILE A 111 -19.40 -1.09 -7.17
N THR A 112 -19.07 -1.05 -8.46
CA THR A 112 -19.57 -0.04 -9.39
C THR A 112 -21.09 -0.14 -9.58
N VAL A 113 -21.63 -1.35 -9.69
CA VAL A 113 -23.08 -1.61 -9.70
C VAL A 113 -23.71 -1.12 -8.40
N HIS A 114 -23.14 -1.46 -7.24
CA HIS A 114 -23.65 -1.02 -5.94
C HIS A 114 -23.68 0.51 -5.80
N LEU A 115 -22.62 1.19 -6.25
CA LEU A 115 -22.54 2.66 -6.23
C LEU A 115 -23.58 3.31 -7.15
N ARG A 116 -23.95 2.67 -8.27
CA ARG A 116 -25.08 3.11 -9.12
C ARG A 116 -26.42 2.89 -8.42
N ASP A 117 -26.63 1.72 -7.83
CA ASP A 117 -27.89 1.36 -7.16
C ASP A 117 -28.19 2.25 -5.94
N THR A 118 -27.14 2.68 -5.23
CA THR A 118 -27.23 3.60 -4.08
C THR A 118 -27.28 5.07 -4.49
N GLY A 119 -27.16 5.39 -5.78
CA GLY A 119 -27.16 6.76 -6.30
C GLY A 119 -25.89 7.56 -5.98
N VAL A 120 -24.79 6.88 -5.63
CA VAL A 120 -23.47 7.51 -5.55
C VAL A 120 -22.95 7.81 -6.95
N PHE A 121 -23.13 6.90 -7.90
CA PHE A 121 -22.90 7.16 -9.32
C PHE A 121 -24.20 7.36 -10.09
N ASP A 122 -24.13 8.09 -11.21
CA ASP A 122 -25.23 8.17 -12.17
C ASP A 122 -25.39 6.82 -12.89
N SER A 123 -26.65 6.41 -13.12
CA SER A 123 -26.99 5.12 -13.78
C SER A 123 -26.76 5.12 -15.30
N ALA A 124 -26.01 6.08 -15.85
CA ALA A 124 -25.80 6.22 -17.28
C ALA A 124 -24.79 5.16 -17.76
N GLU A 125 -25.24 4.22 -18.60
CA GLU A 125 -24.43 3.09 -19.10
C GLU A 125 -23.16 3.55 -19.86
N ASP A 126 -23.19 4.73 -20.49
CA ASP A 126 -22.06 5.31 -21.21
C ASP A 126 -20.89 5.73 -20.31
N GLN A 127 -21.08 5.72 -18.99
CA GLN A 127 -20.07 6.09 -17.99
C GLN A 127 -19.52 4.90 -17.21
N GLU A 128 -19.99 3.68 -17.46
CA GLU A 128 -19.60 2.49 -16.69
C GLU A 128 -18.08 2.31 -16.65
N HIS A 129 -17.43 2.37 -17.82
CA HIS A 129 -15.98 2.28 -17.93
C HIS A 129 -15.25 3.32 -17.05
N HIS A 130 -15.69 4.58 -17.11
CA HIS A 130 -15.10 5.68 -16.34
C HIS A 130 -15.31 5.50 -14.83
N GLN A 131 -16.45 4.95 -14.43
CA GLN A 131 -16.77 4.64 -13.03
C GLN A 131 -15.87 3.51 -12.51
N THR A 132 -15.68 2.44 -13.29
CA THR A 132 -14.76 1.33 -12.97
C THR A 132 -13.33 1.84 -12.76
N LEU A 133 -12.82 2.71 -13.64
CA LEU A 133 -11.50 3.34 -13.48
C LEU A 133 -11.41 4.18 -12.19
N LEU A 134 -12.46 4.94 -11.87
CA LEU A 134 -12.49 5.76 -10.67
C LEU A 134 -12.53 4.92 -9.39
N VAL A 135 -13.27 3.80 -9.38
CA VAL A 135 -13.29 2.85 -8.27
C VAL A 135 -11.91 2.21 -8.09
N PHE A 136 -11.28 1.76 -9.19
CA PHE A 136 -9.92 1.22 -9.15
C PHE A 136 -8.92 2.23 -8.54
N ALA A 137 -9.00 3.50 -8.94
CA ALA A 137 -8.16 4.55 -8.38
C ALA A 137 -8.47 4.84 -6.91
N ALA A 138 -9.75 4.89 -6.55
CA ALA A 138 -10.19 5.11 -5.17
C ALA A 138 -9.67 4.03 -4.22
N LEU A 139 -9.74 2.75 -4.60
CA LEU A 139 -9.20 1.64 -3.82
C LEU A 139 -7.68 1.77 -3.61
N GLY A 140 -6.94 2.15 -4.66
CA GLY A 140 -5.50 2.39 -4.57
C GLY A 140 -5.15 3.55 -3.65
N TRP A 141 -5.88 4.66 -3.72
CA TRP A 141 -5.65 5.85 -2.87
C TRP A 141 -6.08 5.64 -1.42
N ALA A 142 -7.20 4.98 -1.19
CA ALA A 142 -7.73 4.68 0.13
C ALA A 142 -6.80 3.72 0.90
N SER A 143 -6.22 2.73 0.21
CA SER A 143 -5.28 1.77 0.80
C SER A 143 -3.81 2.21 0.75
N MET A 144 -3.48 3.16 -0.12
CA MET A 144 -2.12 3.52 -0.54
C MET A 144 -1.28 2.33 -1.07
N LEU A 145 -1.90 1.18 -1.40
CA LEU A 145 -1.18 0.00 -1.90
C LEU A 145 -0.54 0.22 -3.26
N TYR A 146 -1.20 1.00 -4.11
CA TYR A 146 -0.76 1.36 -5.43
C TYR A 146 -1.31 2.74 -5.79
N GLN A 147 -0.73 3.34 -6.82
CA GLN A 147 -1.22 4.58 -7.39
C GLN A 147 -1.77 4.27 -8.77
N ALA A 148 -3.06 4.44 -9.00
CA ALA A 148 -3.63 4.30 -10.33
C ALA A 148 -3.08 5.39 -11.26
N ASP A 149 -2.93 5.03 -12.54
CA ASP A 149 -2.63 5.94 -13.64
C ASP A 149 -3.78 5.92 -14.66
N PHE A 150 -3.94 7.00 -15.41
CA PHE A 150 -5.05 7.22 -16.33
C PHE A 150 -4.57 7.52 -17.75
N ASP A 151 -3.53 6.80 -18.20
CA ASP A 151 -2.99 6.96 -19.55
C ASP A 151 -4.10 6.86 -20.61
N LEU A 152 -4.30 7.97 -21.32
CA LEU A 152 -5.41 8.21 -22.25
C LEU A 152 -5.39 7.28 -23.46
N HIS A 153 -4.27 6.58 -23.70
CA HIS A 153 -4.07 5.76 -24.88
C HIS A 153 -4.55 4.31 -24.72
N LEU A 154 -4.91 3.90 -23.51
CA LEU A 154 -5.17 2.50 -23.14
C LEU A 154 -6.52 2.37 -22.43
N ALA A 155 -7.57 2.73 -23.17
CA ALA A 155 -8.94 2.77 -22.67
C ALA A 155 -9.50 1.39 -22.22
N ASP A 156 -8.75 0.30 -22.31
CA ASP A 156 -9.21 -1.04 -21.92
C ASP A 156 -8.29 -1.69 -20.87
N GLU A 157 -7.47 -0.90 -20.16
CA GLU A 157 -6.52 -1.40 -19.17
C GLU A 157 -6.64 -0.70 -17.82
N LEU A 158 -6.46 -1.47 -16.74
CA LEU A 158 -6.23 -0.95 -15.39
C LEU A 158 -4.72 -0.77 -15.21
N ILE A 159 -4.29 0.46 -14.93
CA ILE A 159 -2.87 0.83 -14.94
C ILE A 159 -2.44 1.32 -13.56
N ILE A 160 -1.32 0.79 -13.07
CA ILE A 160 -0.61 1.30 -11.90
C ILE A 160 0.52 2.20 -12.40
N ASN A 161 0.61 3.41 -11.84
CA ASN A 161 1.68 4.35 -12.10
C ASN A 161 3.04 3.70 -11.80
N CYS A 162 3.88 3.61 -12.82
CA CYS A 162 5.26 3.18 -12.73
C CYS A 162 6.15 4.33 -13.18
N ASP A 163 6.97 4.83 -12.25
CA ASP A 163 8.03 5.76 -12.64
C ASP A 163 9.17 4.93 -13.26
N SER A 164 9.18 4.86 -14.60
CA SER A 164 10.11 4.03 -15.37
C SER A 164 11.58 4.35 -15.11
N ASP A 165 11.87 5.54 -14.61
CA ASP A 165 13.23 5.99 -14.30
C ASP A 165 13.67 5.60 -12.88
N GLN A 166 12.77 4.99 -12.09
CA GLN A 166 13.05 4.64 -10.70
C GLN A 166 13.50 3.19 -10.53
N PRO A 167 14.50 2.94 -9.66
CA PRO A 167 14.92 1.59 -9.33
C PRO A 167 13.77 0.81 -8.69
N HIS A 168 13.48 -0.35 -9.26
CA HIS A 168 12.53 -1.32 -8.76
C HIS A 168 13.19 -2.70 -8.75
N SER A 169 12.93 -3.51 -7.71
CA SER A 169 13.47 -4.87 -7.67
C SER A 169 12.88 -5.78 -8.75
N GLY A 170 11.70 -5.42 -9.28
CA GLY A 170 10.89 -6.28 -10.14
C GLY A 170 10.20 -7.41 -9.38
N ILE A 171 10.18 -7.37 -8.03
CA ILE A 171 9.58 -8.42 -7.20
C ILE A 171 8.16 -8.04 -6.76
N VAL A 172 7.92 -6.76 -6.47
CA VAL A 172 6.61 -6.28 -6.00
C VAL A 172 5.58 -6.26 -7.13
N PHE A 173 5.97 -5.76 -8.30
CA PHE A 173 5.09 -5.66 -9.46
C PHE A 173 5.63 -6.52 -10.60
N ASP A 174 4.82 -7.49 -11.04
CA ASP A 174 5.12 -8.33 -12.21
C ASP A 174 4.68 -7.62 -13.50
N THR A 175 3.59 -6.84 -13.40
CA THR A 175 3.08 -5.98 -14.46
C THR A 175 2.49 -4.72 -13.84
N PHE A 176 2.45 -3.65 -14.63
CA PHE A 176 1.81 -2.39 -14.26
C PHE A 176 0.50 -2.17 -15.00
N LYS A 177 0.11 -3.12 -15.85
CA LYS A 177 -1.06 -3.04 -16.72
C LYS A 177 -1.76 -4.38 -16.72
N VAL A 178 -3.06 -4.37 -16.53
CA VAL A 178 -3.90 -5.55 -16.67
C VAL A 178 -5.16 -5.20 -17.48
N PRO A 179 -5.72 -6.14 -18.25
CA PRO A 179 -6.95 -5.89 -19.00
C PRO A 179 -8.11 -5.53 -18.07
N ILE A 180 -8.95 -4.59 -18.47
CA ILE A 180 -10.09 -4.15 -17.67
C ILE A 180 -11.11 -5.27 -17.43
N GLU A 181 -11.15 -6.30 -18.27
CA GLU A 181 -12.02 -7.46 -18.07
C GLU A 181 -11.74 -8.20 -16.77
N LEU A 182 -10.59 -7.97 -16.11
CA LEU A 182 -10.32 -8.50 -14.77
C LEU A 182 -11.05 -7.74 -13.65
N SER A 183 -11.75 -6.64 -13.94
CA SER A 183 -12.60 -5.92 -12.99
C SER A 183 -13.81 -6.74 -12.53
N ASP A 184 -14.20 -7.76 -13.30
CA ASP A 184 -15.25 -8.74 -12.95
C ASP A 184 -14.77 -9.75 -11.89
N ARG A 185 -13.46 -9.85 -11.65
CA ARG A 185 -12.87 -10.80 -10.70
C ARG A 185 -12.86 -10.23 -9.30
N PRO A 186 -12.87 -11.11 -8.28
CA PRO A 186 -12.61 -10.70 -6.90
C PRO A 186 -11.35 -9.81 -6.82
N LEU A 187 -11.40 -8.77 -5.98
CA LEU A 187 -10.28 -7.85 -5.78
C LEU A 187 -8.97 -8.60 -5.44
N SER A 188 -9.07 -9.71 -4.70
CA SER A 188 -7.93 -10.61 -4.40
C SER A 188 -7.22 -11.11 -5.66
N VAL A 189 -7.99 -11.52 -6.67
CA VAL A 189 -7.51 -12.04 -7.95
C VAL A 189 -6.96 -10.90 -8.81
N LEU A 190 -7.67 -9.77 -8.86
CA LEU A 190 -7.22 -8.59 -9.60
C LEU A 190 -5.89 -8.05 -9.07
N LEU A 191 -5.75 -7.90 -7.75
CA LEU A 191 -4.52 -7.40 -7.13
C LEU A 191 -3.34 -8.37 -7.35
N LYS A 192 -3.57 -9.69 -7.31
CA LYS A 192 -2.56 -10.70 -7.67
C LYS A 192 -2.10 -10.60 -9.12
N ALA A 193 -2.93 -10.09 -10.03
CA ALA A 193 -2.56 -9.93 -11.43
C ALA A 193 -1.45 -8.88 -11.62
N PHE A 194 -1.33 -7.91 -10.71
CA PHE A 194 -0.25 -6.91 -10.73
C PHE A 194 1.07 -7.40 -10.10
N GLY A 195 1.03 -8.45 -9.27
CA GLY A 195 2.20 -9.05 -8.65
C GLY A 195 2.04 -9.30 -7.15
N GLN A 196 3.10 -9.03 -6.39
CA GLN A 196 3.22 -9.25 -4.95
C GLN A 196 2.95 -7.95 -4.16
N LEU A 197 1.77 -7.38 -4.36
CA LEU A 197 1.32 -6.17 -3.64
C LEU A 197 1.27 -6.34 -2.12
N LEU A 198 0.97 -7.56 -1.68
CA LEU A 198 0.83 -7.93 -0.28
C LEU A 198 1.79 -9.09 0.04
N PRO A 199 2.52 -9.04 1.16
CA PRO A 199 3.35 -10.14 1.63
C PRO A 199 2.53 -11.42 1.81
N ALA A 200 3.05 -12.54 1.32
CA ALA A 200 2.59 -13.84 1.77
C ALA A 200 2.88 -13.99 3.28
N PRO A 201 1.95 -14.58 4.05
CA PRO A 201 2.27 -15.03 5.38
C PRO A 201 3.44 -15.98 5.26
N SER A 202 4.51 -15.70 6.02
CA SER A 202 5.64 -16.62 6.14
C SER A 202 5.06 -17.97 6.51
N SER A 203 5.17 -18.95 5.60
CA SER A 203 4.83 -20.32 5.96
C SER A 203 5.81 -20.71 7.05
N ASN A 204 5.41 -20.52 8.30
CA ASN A 204 6.08 -21.04 9.48
C ASN A 204 5.86 -22.56 9.46
N SER A 205 6.36 -23.22 8.42
CA SER A 205 6.59 -24.65 8.40
C SER A 205 7.97 -24.86 9.01
N PRO A 206 8.07 -25.28 10.28
CA PRO A 206 9.35 -25.66 10.88
C PRO A 206 9.93 -26.95 10.27
N TYR A 207 9.43 -27.45 9.14
CA TYR A 207 9.62 -28.84 8.70
C TYR A 207 10.39 -29.08 7.40
N PHE A 208 10.83 -28.05 6.66
CA PHE A 208 11.63 -28.28 5.45
C PHE A 208 13.04 -27.67 5.53
N ALA A 209 13.71 -27.85 6.66
CA ALA A 209 15.16 -27.98 6.65
C ALA A 209 15.51 -29.46 6.36
N SER A 210 15.28 -29.89 5.12
CA SER A 210 15.90 -31.14 4.65
C SER A 210 17.42 -30.94 4.70
N LYS A 211 18.09 -31.80 5.46
CA LYS A 211 19.52 -31.77 5.83
C LYS A 211 20.52 -31.84 4.67
N THR A 212 20.14 -31.58 3.42
CA THR A 212 20.95 -31.92 2.25
C THR A 212 21.24 -30.79 1.25
N SER A 213 20.85 -29.54 1.50
CA SER A 213 21.36 -28.42 0.68
C SER A 213 22.29 -27.51 1.47
N SER A 214 23.55 -27.50 1.04
CA SER A 214 24.59 -26.59 1.48
C SER A 214 24.16 -25.13 1.24
N MET A 215 24.25 -24.31 2.28
CA MET A 215 24.12 -22.85 2.26
C MET A 215 22.73 -22.31 1.87
N VAL A 216 21.68 -22.73 2.59
CA VAL A 216 20.51 -21.87 2.74
C VAL A 216 20.93 -20.74 3.68
N SER A 217 21.16 -19.55 3.14
CA SER A 217 21.37 -18.33 3.91
C SER A 217 20.18 -18.16 4.85
N VAL A 218 20.39 -18.42 6.14
CA VAL A 218 19.41 -18.10 7.18
C VAL A 218 19.39 -16.58 7.28
N TRP A 219 18.42 -15.96 6.63
CA TRP A 219 18.21 -14.52 6.72
C TRP A 219 17.81 -14.20 8.16
N GLN A 220 18.71 -13.55 8.90
CA GLN A 220 18.40 -13.08 10.23
C GLN A 220 17.59 -11.79 10.09
N PRO A 221 16.39 -11.70 10.70
CA PRO A 221 15.60 -10.47 10.66
C PRO A 221 16.42 -9.33 11.29
N LEU A 222 16.46 -8.19 10.60
CA LEU A 222 17.08 -6.98 11.14
C LEU A 222 16.15 -6.40 12.21
N HIS A 223 16.64 -6.35 13.44
CA HIS A 223 15.90 -5.76 14.54
C HIS A 223 15.98 -4.22 14.48
N PRO A 224 14.87 -3.48 14.70
CA PRO A 224 14.87 -2.01 14.66
C PRO A 224 15.81 -1.36 15.69
N ASP A 225 16.10 -2.02 16.80
CA ASP A 225 17.07 -1.58 17.82
C ASP A 225 18.53 -1.80 17.38
N GLU A 226 18.76 -2.71 16.43
CA GLU A 226 20.07 -3.01 15.86
C GLU A 226 20.31 -2.26 14.54
N THR A 227 19.25 -1.68 13.96
CA THR A 227 19.28 -1.08 12.63
C THR A 227 18.95 0.41 12.70
N ASN A 228 19.78 1.24 12.09
CA ASN A 228 19.49 2.66 11.94
C ASN A 228 19.88 3.17 10.55
N ALA A 229 19.35 4.34 10.17
CA ALA A 229 19.60 4.93 8.87
C ALA A 229 21.10 5.21 8.60
N TYR A 230 21.89 5.48 9.65
CA TYR A 230 23.33 5.67 9.50
C TYR A 230 24.03 4.36 9.10
N LEU A 231 23.67 3.24 9.72
CA LEU A 231 24.19 1.92 9.35
C LEU A 231 23.86 1.58 7.90
N LEU A 232 22.59 1.73 7.51
CA LEU A 232 22.15 1.47 6.14
C LEU A 232 22.87 2.37 5.14
N HIS A 233 22.83 3.68 5.35
CA HIS A 233 23.31 4.65 4.36
C HIS A 233 24.83 4.80 4.33
N VAL A 234 25.47 4.91 5.49
CA VAL A 234 26.90 5.22 5.60
C VAL A 234 27.75 3.96 5.54
N LEU A 235 27.39 2.93 6.30
CA LEU A 235 28.19 1.70 6.39
C LEU A 235 27.89 0.75 5.22
N LEU A 236 26.60 0.50 4.95
CA LEU A 236 26.19 -0.44 3.91
C LEU A 236 26.04 0.19 2.51
N ARG A 237 26.15 1.53 2.41
CA ARG A 237 25.99 2.28 1.15
C ARG A 237 24.65 2.01 0.48
N VAL A 238 23.60 1.85 1.29
CA VAL A 238 22.23 1.72 0.82
C VAL A 238 21.66 3.12 0.58
N HIS A 239 21.09 3.34 -0.60
CA HIS A 239 20.33 4.54 -0.91
C HIS A 239 18.91 4.39 -0.37
N ILE A 240 18.41 5.40 0.33
CA ILE A 240 17.03 5.40 0.82
C ILE A 240 16.19 6.22 -0.15
N ARG A 241 15.18 5.58 -0.75
CA ARG A 241 14.16 6.22 -1.60
C ARG A 241 12.85 6.30 -0.84
N TRP A 242 12.27 7.48 -0.74
CA TRP A 242 10.95 7.66 -0.13
C TRP A 242 9.85 7.51 -1.19
N VAL A 243 8.79 6.77 -0.87
CA VAL A 243 7.66 6.52 -1.77
C VAL A 243 6.31 6.72 -1.10
N ASP A 244 5.29 6.91 -1.93
CA ASP A 244 3.89 7.02 -1.50
C ASP A 244 3.11 5.72 -1.66
N VAL A 245 3.74 4.69 -2.22
CA VAL A 245 3.13 3.40 -2.48
C VAL A 245 3.57 2.43 -1.39
N LEU A 246 2.61 1.95 -0.60
CA LEU A 246 2.85 1.07 0.54
C LEU A 246 3.40 -0.29 0.10
N ALA A 247 2.95 -0.84 -1.03
CA ALA A 247 3.46 -2.12 -1.54
C ALA A 247 4.97 -2.09 -1.84
N LEU A 248 5.54 -0.91 -2.11
CA LEU A 248 6.98 -0.73 -2.33
C LEU A 248 7.77 -0.55 -1.01
N HIS A 249 7.12 -0.53 0.15
CA HIS A 249 7.82 -0.42 1.43
C HIS A 249 8.75 -1.63 1.62
N LEU A 250 10.03 -1.37 1.93
CA LEU A 250 11.11 -2.35 2.04
C LEU A 250 11.48 -3.06 0.74
N ASP A 251 11.04 -2.54 -0.41
CA ASP A 251 11.53 -3.01 -1.70
C ASP A 251 13.02 -2.63 -1.87
N TYR A 252 13.87 -3.64 -2.06
CA TYR A 252 15.32 -3.45 -2.18
C TYR A 252 15.82 -3.87 -3.56
N ASP A 253 16.26 -2.88 -4.33
CA ASP A 253 16.95 -3.12 -5.60
C ASP A 253 18.46 -3.29 -5.34
N LYS A 254 18.94 -4.52 -5.49
CA LYS A 254 20.34 -4.89 -5.30
C LYS A 254 21.27 -4.25 -6.32
N SER A 255 20.79 -3.96 -7.53
CA SER A 255 21.60 -3.41 -8.62
C SER A 255 22.01 -1.97 -8.33
N THR A 256 21.07 -1.17 -7.83
CA THR A 256 21.31 0.23 -7.43
C THR A 256 21.58 0.41 -5.94
N ARG A 257 21.45 -0.66 -5.14
CA ARG A 257 21.49 -0.65 -3.67
C ARG A 257 20.46 0.32 -3.08
N THR A 258 19.28 0.39 -3.67
CA THR A 258 18.22 1.30 -3.24
C THR A 258 17.20 0.55 -2.41
N LEU A 259 17.04 0.95 -1.14
CA LEU A 259 15.95 0.54 -0.26
C LEU A 259 14.84 1.57 -0.32
N THR A 260 13.65 1.09 -0.60
CA THR A 260 12.46 1.91 -0.69
C THR A 260 11.73 1.95 0.66
N LEU A 261 11.39 3.15 1.13
CA LEU A 261 10.64 3.36 2.37
C LEU A 261 9.41 4.20 2.11
N PHE A 262 8.25 3.66 2.48
CA PHE A 262 7.01 4.42 2.55
C PHE A 262 7.13 5.66 3.45
N ARG A 263 6.68 6.81 2.92
CA ARG A 263 6.88 8.15 3.48
C ARG A 263 5.94 8.51 4.64
N TYR A 264 4.82 7.82 4.80
CA TYR A 264 3.73 8.27 5.69
C TYR A 264 3.44 7.31 6.85
N PRO A 265 4.30 7.22 7.87
CA PRO A 265 4.10 6.33 9.01
C PRO A 265 2.84 6.67 9.84
N SER A 266 2.30 7.89 9.75
CA SER A 266 1.02 8.24 10.37
C SER A 266 -0.18 7.56 9.70
N PHE A 267 -0.13 7.30 8.38
CA PHE A 267 -1.13 6.50 7.68
C PHE A 267 -1.19 5.09 8.26
N CYS A 268 -0.02 4.44 8.33
CA CYS A 268 0.17 3.15 8.98
C CYS A 268 -0.41 3.14 10.41
N ALA A 269 -0.06 4.12 11.23
CA ALA A 269 -0.57 4.22 12.58
C ALA A 269 -2.10 4.40 12.65
N ALA A 270 -2.70 5.13 11.70
CA ALA A 270 -4.15 5.33 11.61
C ALA A 270 -4.86 4.02 11.26
N MET A 271 -4.34 3.27 10.28
CA MET A 271 -4.83 1.93 9.91
C MET A 271 -4.82 0.98 11.12
N LEU A 272 -3.71 0.91 11.85
CA LEU A 272 -3.59 0.05 13.04
C LEU A 272 -4.57 0.44 14.16
N ARG A 273 -4.84 1.74 14.34
CA ARG A 273 -5.84 2.20 15.32
C ARG A 273 -7.26 1.80 14.92
N GLY A 274 -7.54 1.69 13.63
CA GLY A 274 -8.80 1.19 13.08
C GLY A 274 -9.01 -0.31 13.18
N ARG A 275 -8.11 -1.05 13.87
CA ARG A 275 -8.04 -2.52 13.83
C ARG A 275 -7.66 -3.07 12.47
N GLY A 276 -7.11 -2.24 11.59
CA GLY A 276 -6.47 -2.68 10.38
C GLY A 276 -5.11 -3.31 10.64
N SER A 277 -4.61 -3.98 9.62
CA SER A 277 -3.35 -4.67 9.53
C SER A 277 -2.55 -3.98 8.43
N ILE A 278 -1.31 -3.62 8.74
CA ILE A 278 -0.40 -3.12 7.71
C ILE A 278 0.37 -4.31 7.20
N TYR A 279 0.24 -4.57 5.91
CA TYR A 279 1.07 -5.53 5.24
C TYR A 279 2.16 -4.78 4.48
N ALA A 280 3.41 -5.15 4.72
CA ALA A 280 4.55 -4.64 3.98
C ALA A 280 5.32 -5.81 3.39
N PHE A 281 5.65 -5.71 2.11
CA PHE A 281 6.42 -6.75 1.45
C PHE A 281 7.86 -6.74 1.97
N SER A 282 8.36 -7.91 2.39
CA SER A 282 9.80 -8.11 2.58
C SER A 282 10.23 -9.21 1.62
N SER A 283 11.06 -8.87 0.65
CA SER A 283 11.61 -9.85 -0.28
C SER A 283 12.42 -10.90 0.49
N ILE A 284 11.97 -12.15 0.45
CA ILE A 284 12.78 -13.30 0.86
C ILE A 284 12.91 -14.17 -0.39
N GLU A 285 14.01 -13.99 -1.13
CA GLU A 285 14.33 -14.66 -2.41
C GLU A 285 14.38 -16.22 -2.35
N ASN A 286 13.99 -16.86 -1.24
CA ASN A 286 14.28 -18.27 -0.96
C ASN A 286 13.07 -19.17 -0.64
N ALA A 287 11.82 -18.74 -0.83
CA ALA A 287 10.67 -19.62 -0.61
C ALA A 287 10.38 -20.47 -1.86
N SER A 288 10.28 -21.80 -1.71
CA SER A 288 9.79 -22.72 -2.75
C SER A 288 8.26 -22.68 -2.91
N ALA A 289 7.57 -21.85 -2.14
CA ALA A 289 6.15 -21.58 -2.21
C ALA A 289 5.93 -20.23 -2.92
N ASP A 290 4.79 -20.09 -3.61
CA ASP A 290 4.39 -18.82 -4.22
C ASP A 290 4.47 -17.70 -3.17
N PRO A 291 5.34 -16.68 -3.35
CA PRO A 291 5.53 -15.61 -2.38
C PRO A 291 4.38 -14.59 -2.37
N ARG A 292 3.35 -14.77 -3.22
CA ARG A 292 2.15 -13.94 -3.25
C ARG A 292 1.24 -14.20 -2.06
N ALA A 293 0.66 -13.14 -1.51
CA ALA A 293 -0.43 -13.21 -0.53
C ALA A 293 -1.53 -14.18 -0.98
N LYS A 294 -2.06 -14.98 -0.05
CA LYS A 294 -3.20 -15.82 -0.35
C LYS A 294 -4.44 -14.96 -0.49
N GLU A 295 -5.50 -15.54 -1.05
CA GLU A 295 -6.76 -14.81 -1.23
C GLU A 295 -7.30 -14.28 0.10
N GLU A 296 -7.24 -15.09 1.15
CA GLU A 296 -7.71 -14.74 2.48
C GLU A 296 -6.94 -13.55 3.08
N ASP A 297 -5.64 -13.45 2.80
CA ASP A 297 -4.80 -12.35 3.28
C ASP A 297 -5.17 -11.02 2.61
N ILE A 298 -5.48 -11.07 1.31
CA ILE A 298 -5.87 -9.89 0.53
C ILE A 298 -7.28 -9.43 0.93
N GLU A 299 -8.21 -10.37 1.07
CA GLU A 299 -9.57 -10.06 1.53
C GLU A 299 -9.58 -9.49 2.95
N GLN A 300 -8.75 -10.03 3.85
CA GLN A 300 -8.63 -9.47 5.19
C GLN A 300 -8.15 -8.01 5.13
N PHE A 301 -7.12 -7.72 4.33
CA PHE A 301 -6.63 -6.35 4.16
C PHE A 301 -7.70 -5.40 3.61
N LEU A 302 -8.49 -5.85 2.64
CA LEU A 302 -9.53 -5.02 2.01
C LEU A 302 -10.74 -4.75 2.91
N ARG A 303 -10.99 -5.58 3.93
CA ARG A 303 -12.06 -5.37 4.91
C ARG A 303 -11.68 -4.38 6.01
N GLU A 304 -10.40 -3.99 6.10
CA GLU A 304 -9.90 -3.16 7.17
C GLU A 304 -10.01 -1.67 6.79
N PRO A 305 -10.87 -0.90 7.47
CA PRO A 305 -11.23 0.44 7.01
C PRO A 305 -10.09 1.46 7.20
N PRO A 306 -9.84 2.35 6.22
CA PRO A 306 -9.04 3.54 6.42
C PRO A 306 -9.86 4.60 7.18
N ASN A 307 -9.67 4.68 8.50
CA ASN A 307 -10.29 5.71 9.35
C ASN A 307 -9.81 7.14 9.05
#